data_AF-A0A364RCA4-F1
#
_entry.id   AF-A0A364RCA4-F1
#
_cell.length_a   1.000
_cell.length_b   1.000
_cell.length_c   1.000
_cell.angle_alpha   90.00
_cell.angle_beta   90.00
_cell.angle_gamma   90.00
#
_symmetry.space_group_name_H-M   'P 1'
#
loop_
_entity.id
_entity.type
_entity.pdbx_description
1 polymer ?
#
loop_
_entity_poly.entity_id
_entity_poly.type
_entity_poly.pdbx_seq_one_letter_code
_entity_poly.pdbx_strand_id
1 'polypeptide(L)'
;MTKVTLRQKPISKGRQTLYLDYYPPIPNPETGKLTRREFLSLFVYDKPKTPLDKQHNKDTQVLAANIRATRQLEVQNKQYGFLPTSQRDTTLNAYYTELAAKREGSNSANWKSSLYFLNQFFDEGIKLSQLTAPICNDYKAFLLTAPNQRGKDKEKKNATPISRNTAVSYFNKFKATLKQAYKDGLLQTDLNKNIQAIKPQETQREYLTLEELQTLYSTPCSLPIIKQAAIFSALTGLRFSDIQKLTWSELQQSQAEGYYIQFRQQKTKGVEVLPVPEQAILLLGERGKPEAKAFPDLQYSAYNNSFLKDWIKAAGITKPITFHCFRHTYATLQLSLGTDIYTVSKMLGHRELKTTQVYAKVIDKAKREAAGKIKLSL
;
A
#
# COMPACT_ATOMS: atom_id res chain seq x y z
N MET A 1 -8.77 -3.73 39.90
CA MET A 1 -9.32 -4.66 38.90
C MET A 1 -10.84 -4.53 38.94
N THR A 2 -11.52 -4.34 37.81
CA THR A 2 -12.97 -4.14 37.82
C THR A 2 -13.70 -5.40 38.26
N LYS A 3 -14.64 -5.25 39.19
CA LYS A 3 -15.49 -6.32 39.72
C LYS A 3 -16.83 -6.31 39.00
N VAL A 4 -17.29 -7.50 38.59
CA VAL A 4 -18.58 -7.72 37.94
C VAL A 4 -19.53 -8.38 38.93
N THR A 5 -20.60 -7.69 39.28
CA THR A 5 -21.58 -8.18 40.27
C THR A 5 -22.95 -8.33 39.61
N LEU A 6 -23.58 -9.49 39.77
CA LEU A 6 -24.96 -9.70 39.34
C LEU A 6 -25.90 -9.02 40.35
N ARG A 7 -26.80 -8.17 39.87
CA ARG A 7 -27.80 -7.46 40.67
C ARG A 7 -29.18 -7.59 40.07
N GLN A 8 -30.18 -7.29 40.89
CA GLN A 8 -31.59 -7.33 40.54
C GLN A 8 -32.23 -5.96 40.72
N LYS A 9 -33.18 -5.60 39.85
CA LYS A 9 -33.98 -4.39 39.98
C LYS A 9 -35.47 -4.73 39.77
N PRO A 10 -36.38 -4.26 40.63
CA PRO A 10 -37.82 -4.47 40.43
C PRO A 10 -38.31 -3.88 39.09
N ILE A 11 -39.20 -4.60 38.42
CA ILE A 11 -39.91 -4.19 37.20
C ILE A 11 -41.41 -4.50 37.33
N SER A 12 -42.20 -4.10 36.33
CA SER A 12 -43.66 -4.27 36.37
C SER A 12 -44.10 -5.74 36.44
N LYS A 13 -45.30 -5.95 37.00
CA LYS A 13 -45.97 -7.26 37.16
C LYS A 13 -45.25 -8.22 38.11
N GLY A 14 -44.68 -7.72 39.21
CA GLY A 14 -44.08 -8.56 40.26
C GLY A 14 -42.86 -9.35 39.78
N ARG A 15 -42.06 -8.76 38.90
CA ARG A 15 -40.85 -9.34 38.33
C ARG A 15 -39.64 -8.49 38.70
N GLN A 16 -38.46 -9.08 38.67
CA GLN A 16 -37.19 -8.38 38.81
C GLN A 16 -36.33 -8.64 37.58
N THR A 17 -35.72 -7.60 37.02
CA THR A 17 -34.74 -7.74 35.93
C THR A 17 -33.34 -7.95 36.48
N LEU A 18 -32.54 -8.75 35.79
CA LEU A 18 -31.15 -9.03 36.11
C LEU A 18 -30.22 -8.13 35.29
N TYR A 19 -29.23 -7.57 35.96
CA TYR A 19 -28.20 -6.73 35.33
C TYR A 19 -26.85 -6.92 36.00
N LEU A 20 -25.78 -6.61 35.26
CA LEU A 20 -24.41 -6.61 35.77
C LEU A 20 -24.01 -5.20 36.20
N ASP A 21 -23.37 -5.11 37.36
CA ASP A 21 -22.82 -3.88 37.93
C ASP A 21 -21.28 -3.95 37.90
N TYR A 22 -20.65 -2.98 37.27
CA TYR A 22 -19.20 -2.89 37.05
C TYR A 22 -18.57 -1.83 37.95
N TYR A 23 -17.61 -2.20 38.79
CA TYR A 23 -16.88 -1.24 39.62
C TYR A 23 -15.36 -1.45 39.60
N PRO A 24 -14.55 -0.46 39.16
CA PRO A 24 -14.94 0.83 38.56
C PRO A 24 -15.65 0.69 37.19
N PRO A 25 -16.33 1.74 36.69
CA PRO A 25 -17.06 1.72 35.42
C PRO A 25 -16.19 1.29 34.22
N ILE A 26 -16.82 0.68 33.21
CA ILE A 26 -16.15 0.23 31.99
C ILE A 26 -16.69 1.00 30.77
N PRO A 27 -15.92 1.18 29.68
CA PRO A 27 -16.43 1.77 28.45
C PRO A 27 -17.56 0.89 27.86
N ASN A 28 -18.69 1.50 27.51
CA ASN A 28 -19.77 0.83 26.81
C ASN A 28 -19.33 0.50 25.36
N PRO A 29 -19.51 -0.73 24.87
CA PRO A 29 -19.05 -1.16 23.55
C PRO A 29 -19.62 -0.36 22.38
N GLU A 30 -20.86 0.11 22.49
CA GLU A 30 -21.59 0.77 21.39
C GLU A 30 -21.37 2.28 21.38
N THR A 31 -21.24 2.89 22.56
CA THR A 31 -21.20 4.36 22.71
C THR A 31 -19.85 4.89 23.15
N GLY A 32 -18.92 4.03 23.58
CA GLY A 32 -17.61 4.39 24.13
C GLY A 32 -17.65 5.11 25.49
N LYS A 33 -18.84 5.52 25.96
CA LYS A 33 -19.02 6.20 27.26
C LYS A 33 -18.89 5.22 28.41
N LEU A 34 -18.34 5.67 29.53
CA LEU A 34 -18.26 4.84 30.74
C LEU A 34 -19.66 4.47 31.24
N THR A 35 -19.91 3.17 31.37
CA THR A 35 -21.12 2.61 31.97
C THR A 35 -20.78 1.81 33.21
N ARG A 36 -21.68 1.86 34.18
CA ARG A 36 -21.64 1.01 35.38
C ARG A 36 -22.57 -0.20 35.25
N ARG A 37 -23.49 -0.23 34.29
CA ARG A 37 -24.58 -1.21 34.24
C ARG A 37 -24.78 -1.80 32.84
N GLU A 38 -25.02 -3.10 32.77
CA GLU A 38 -25.46 -3.85 31.57
C GLU A 38 -26.68 -4.70 31.92
N PHE A 39 -27.83 -4.41 31.32
CA PHE A 39 -29.06 -5.17 31.55
C PHE A 39 -29.08 -6.42 30.67
N LEU A 40 -29.39 -7.59 31.26
CA LEU A 40 -29.29 -8.88 30.58
C LEU A 40 -30.56 -9.24 29.79
N SER A 41 -31.60 -8.41 29.83
CA SER A 41 -32.95 -8.74 29.32
C SER A 41 -33.54 -10.02 29.90
N LEU A 42 -33.03 -10.48 31.05
CA LEU A 42 -33.53 -11.60 31.82
C LEU A 42 -34.39 -11.08 32.97
N PHE A 43 -35.40 -11.87 33.37
CA PHE A 43 -36.23 -11.57 34.52
C PHE A 43 -36.51 -12.80 35.37
N VAL A 44 -36.74 -12.56 36.66
CA VAL A 44 -37.23 -13.55 37.63
C VAL A 44 -38.52 -13.06 38.26
N TYR A 45 -39.40 -13.98 38.65
CA TYR A 45 -40.61 -13.67 39.40
C TYR A 45 -40.25 -13.40 40.87
N ASP A 46 -40.76 -12.30 41.43
CA ASP A 46 -40.52 -11.90 42.83
C ASP A 46 -41.17 -12.88 43.82
N LYS A 47 -42.35 -13.38 43.45
CA LYS A 47 -43.11 -14.40 44.19
C LYS A 47 -43.55 -15.52 43.24
N PRO A 48 -42.69 -16.49 42.92
CA PRO A 48 -43.03 -17.59 41.98
C PRO A 48 -44.14 -18.46 42.59
N LYS A 49 -45.29 -18.56 41.90
CA LYS A 49 -46.49 -19.25 42.43
C LYS A 49 -46.57 -20.69 41.93
N THR A 50 -46.18 -20.92 40.68
CA THR A 50 -46.25 -22.24 40.05
C THR A 50 -44.91 -22.97 40.10
N PRO A 51 -44.89 -24.32 39.97
CA PRO A 51 -43.65 -25.07 39.78
C PRO A 51 -42.82 -24.58 38.57
N LEU A 52 -43.50 -24.16 37.49
CA LEU A 52 -42.86 -23.59 36.30
C LEU A 52 -42.17 -22.25 36.59
N ASP A 53 -42.78 -21.38 37.41
CA ASP A 53 -42.16 -20.10 37.79
C ASP A 53 -40.88 -20.32 38.62
N LYS A 54 -40.91 -21.33 39.52
CA LYS A 54 -39.74 -21.70 40.33
C LYS A 54 -38.61 -22.25 39.47
N GLN A 55 -38.95 -23.11 38.49
CA GLN A 55 -37.99 -23.66 37.54
C GLN A 55 -37.40 -22.58 36.63
N HIS A 56 -38.24 -21.70 36.08
CA HIS A 56 -37.83 -20.53 35.30
C HIS A 56 -36.84 -19.66 36.07
N ASN A 57 -37.14 -19.33 37.34
CA ASN A 57 -36.23 -18.56 38.18
C ASN A 57 -34.88 -19.26 38.37
N LYS A 58 -34.89 -20.58 38.62
CA LYS A 58 -33.67 -21.37 38.80
C LYS A 58 -32.80 -21.33 37.54
N ASP A 59 -33.37 -21.62 36.38
CA ASP A 59 -32.65 -21.65 35.10
C ASP A 59 -32.13 -20.26 34.72
N THR A 60 -32.95 -19.23 34.93
CA THR A 60 -32.56 -17.85 34.66
C THR A 60 -31.41 -17.39 35.56
N GLN A 61 -31.40 -17.77 36.85
CA GLN A 61 -30.31 -17.45 37.77
C GLN A 61 -29.00 -18.16 37.37
N VAL A 62 -29.08 -19.43 36.95
CA VAL A 62 -27.91 -20.18 36.46
C VAL A 62 -27.34 -19.51 35.21
N LEU A 63 -28.19 -19.16 34.24
CA LEU A 63 -27.77 -18.43 33.04
C LEU A 63 -27.11 -17.10 33.39
N ALA A 64 -27.73 -16.31 34.28
CA ALA A 64 -27.18 -15.01 34.68
C ALA A 64 -25.85 -15.14 35.44
N ALA A 65 -25.68 -16.19 36.25
CA ALA A 65 -24.42 -16.49 36.93
C ALA A 65 -23.31 -16.83 35.93
N ASN A 66 -23.62 -17.62 34.89
CA ASN A 66 -22.69 -17.94 33.81
C ASN A 66 -22.28 -16.67 33.05
N ILE A 67 -23.23 -15.82 32.66
CA ILE A 67 -22.94 -14.55 31.99
C ILE A 67 -22.03 -13.65 32.86
N ARG A 68 -22.31 -13.55 34.17
CA ARG A 68 -21.46 -12.81 35.11
C ARG A 68 -20.03 -13.37 35.19
N ALA A 69 -19.88 -14.69 35.19
CA ALA A 69 -18.57 -15.34 35.23
C ALA A 69 -17.77 -15.04 33.95
N THR A 70 -18.38 -15.17 32.77
CA THR A 70 -17.78 -14.80 31.50
C THR A 70 -17.35 -13.32 31.49
N ARG A 71 -18.24 -12.41 31.87
CA ARG A 71 -17.93 -10.97 31.94
C ARG A 71 -16.81 -10.65 32.94
N GLN A 72 -16.72 -11.36 34.06
CA GLN A 72 -15.62 -11.18 35.01
C GLN A 72 -14.26 -11.55 34.38
N LEU A 73 -14.19 -12.61 33.58
CA LEU A 73 -12.97 -12.99 32.85
C LEU A 73 -12.60 -11.96 31.78
N GLU A 74 -13.57 -11.47 31.01
CA GLU A 74 -13.36 -10.43 30.00
C GLU A 74 -12.78 -9.14 30.62
N VAL A 75 -13.35 -8.75 31.76
CA VAL A 75 -12.91 -7.60 32.54
C VAL A 75 -11.49 -7.79 33.10
N GLN A 76 -11.13 -9.00 33.53
CA GLN A 76 -9.79 -9.32 34.03
C GLN A 76 -8.74 -9.26 32.91
N ASN A 77 -9.09 -9.72 31.71
CA ASN A 77 -8.22 -9.73 30.54
C ASN A 77 -8.12 -8.36 29.84
N LYS A 78 -8.72 -7.29 30.39
CA LYS A 78 -8.83 -5.94 29.78
C LYS A 78 -9.53 -5.95 28.40
N GLN A 79 -10.41 -6.92 28.17
CA GLN A 79 -11.20 -7.10 26.95
C GLN A 79 -12.58 -6.44 27.08
N TYR A 80 -12.62 -5.14 27.43
CA TYR A 80 -13.87 -4.40 27.54
C TYR A 80 -14.40 -4.03 26.16
N GLY A 81 -15.68 -4.25 25.92
CA GLY A 81 -16.31 -3.85 24.66
C GLY A 81 -16.24 -4.94 23.59
N PHE A 82 -16.97 -6.03 23.79
CA PHE A 82 -17.24 -6.89 22.65
C PHE A 82 -18.32 -6.26 21.78
N LEU A 83 -17.98 -6.12 20.51
CA LEU A 83 -18.85 -5.76 19.41
C LEU A 83 -20.21 -6.51 19.49
N PRO A 84 -21.31 -5.90 19.02
CA PRO A 84 -22.56 -6.62 18.84
C PRO A 84 -22.33 -7.92 18.06
N THR A 85 -23.05 -8.99 18.44
CA THR A 85 -22.90 -10.35 17.90
C THR A 85 -22.87 -10.39 16.36
N SER A 86 -23.56 -9.45 15.70
CA SER A 86 -23.59 -9.27 14.24
C SER A 86 -22.24 -8.94 13.60
N GLN A 87 -21.32 -8.27 14.30
CA GLN A 87 -19.98 -7.93 13.77
C GLN A 87 -18.93 -9.03 14.05
N ARG A 88 -19.26 -10.01 14.92
CA ARG A 88 -18.38 -11.15 15.23
C ARG A 88 -18.35 -12.22 14.13
N ASP A 89 -19.35 -12.23 13.24
CA ASP A 89 -19.49 -13.25 12.19
C ASP A 89 -18.91 -12.84 10.82
N THR A 90 -18.29 -11.67 10.70
CA THR A 90 -17.68 -11.23 9.43
C THR A 90 -16.48 -12.09 9.07
N THR A 91 -16.44 -12.52 7.80
CA THR A 91 -15.28 -13.24 7.24
C THR A 91 -14.20 -12.25 6.81
N LEU A 92 -12.95 -12.68 6.89
CA LEU A 92 -11.80 -11.94 6.41
C LEU A 92 -11.95 -11.56 4.94
N ASN A 93 -12.46 -12.47 4.10
CA ASN A 93 -12.64 -12.24 2.67
C ASN A 93 -13.65 -11.12 2.39
N ALA A 94 -14.79 -11.10 3.08
CA ALA A 94 -15.79 -10.06 2.95
C ALA A 94 -15.23 -8.70 3.38
N TYR A 95 -14.62 -8.65 4.57
CA TYR A 95 -14.01 -7.42 5.09
C TYR A 95 -12.88 -6.90 4.20
N TYR A 96 -12.04 -7.79 3.68
CA TYR A 96 -10.98 -7.44 2.73
C TYR A 96 -11.58 -6.88 1.44
N THR A 97 -12.64 -7.49 0.92
CA THR A 97 -13.34 -7.03 -0.29
C THR A 97 -13.83 -5.59 -0.14
N GLU A 98 -14.48 -5.27 0.97
CA GLU A 98 -14.92 -3.90 1.26
C GLU A 98 -13.75 -2.92 1.32
N LEU A 99 -12.65 -3.31 1.99
CA LEU A 99 -11.46 -2.47 2.06
C LEU A 99 -10.78 -2.28 0.70
N ALA A 100 -10.78 -3.30 -0.16
CA ALA A 100 -10.23 -3.25 -1.51
C ALA A 100 -11.09 -2.37 -2.44
N ALA A 101 -12.41 -2.42 -2.30
CA ALA A 101 -13.35 -1.60 -3.08
C ALA A 101 -13.16 -0.10 -2.81
N LYS A 102 -12.81 0.28 -1.57
CA LYS A 102 -12.51 1.67 -1.17
C LYS A 102 -11.16 2.18 -1.73
N ARG A 103 -10.39 1.39 -2.49
CA ARG A 103 -9.06 1.78 -3.01
C ARG A 103 -9.15 2.25 -4.45
N GLU A 104 -8.66 3.46 -4.66
CA GLU A 104 -8.63 4.12 -5.96
C GLU A 104 -7.20 4.22 -6.53
N GLY A 105 -7.10 4.58 -7.81
CA GLY A 105 -5.85 4.85 -8.51
C GLY A 105 -4.97 3.62 -8.73
N SER A 106 -3.67 3.86 -8.92
CA SER A 106 -2.69 2.83 -9.32
C SER A 106 -2.53 1.69 -8.30
N ASN A 107 -2.95 1.88 -7.06
CA ASN A 107 -2.89 0.84 -6.04
C ASN A 107 -4.09 -0.12 -6.06
N SER A 108 -5.22 0.26 -6.65
CA SER A 108 -6.45 -0.55 -6.68
C SER A 108 -6.23 -1.93 -7.32
N ALA A 109 -5.50 -1.97 -8.44
CA ALA A 109 -5.18 -3.23 -9.12
C ALA A 109 -4.43 -4.22 -8.21
N ASN A 110 -3.46 -3.73 -7.43
CA ASN A 110 -2.71 -4.59 -6.49
C ASN A 110 -3.59 -5.11 -5.35
N TRP A 111 -4.56 -4.33 -4.88
CA TRP A 111 -5.54 -4.79 -3.88
C TRP A 111 -6.45 -5.88 -4.45
N LYS A 112 -6.94 -5.70 -5.68
CA LYS A 112 -7.75 -6.71 -6.39
C LYS A 112 -6.98 -8.01 -6.62
N SER A 113 -5.74 -7.94 -7.09
CA SER A 113 -4.90 -9.13 -7.25
C SER A 113 -4.58 -9.80 -5.92
N SER A 114 -4.33 -9.03 -4.84
CA SER A 114 -4.13 -9.63 -3.52
C SER A 114 -5.38 -10.32 -2.99
N LEU A 115 -6.56 -9.73 -3.20
CA LEU A 115 -7.85 -10.33 -2.81
C LEU A 115 -8.13 -11.62 -3.57
N TYR A 116 -7.79 -11.68 -4.86
CA TYR A 116 -7.89 -12.91 -5.64
C TYR A 116 -7.13 -14.07 -4.96
N PHE A 117 -5.86 -13.85 -4.60
CA PHE A 117 -5.06 -14.90 -3.94
C PHE A 117 -5.54 -15.20 -2.52
N LEU A 118 -6.12 -14.22 -1.82
CA LEU A 118 -6.78 -14.45 -0.55
C LEU A 118 -7.95 -15.41 -0.70
N ASN A 119 -8.83 -15.17 -1.68
CA ASN A 119 -9.99 -16.02 -1.94
C ASN A 119 -9.57 -17.42 -2.40
N GLN A 120 -8.48 -17.56 -3.16
CA GLN A 120 -7.96 -18.90 -3.50
C GLN A 120 -7.46 -19.70 -2.30
N PHE A 121 -6.91 -19.03 -1.28
CA PHE A 121 -6.40 -19.70 -0.08
C PHE A 121 -7.50 -19.95 0.96
N PHE A 122 -8.42 -18.99 1.13
CA PHE A 122 -9.57 -19.08 2.01
C PHE A 122 -10.85 -19.20 1.18
N ASP A 123 -11.03 -20.34 0.51
CA ASP A 123 -12.11 -20.55 -0.48
C ASP A 123 -13.51 -20.40 0.12
N GLU A 124 -13.78 -21.06 1.24
CA GLU A 124 -15.03 -20.90 2.01
C GLU A 124 -15.07 -19.63 2.86
N GLY A 125 -14.00 -18.83 2.81
CA GLY A 125 -13.74 -17.73 3.72
C GLY A 125 -13.37 -18.21 5.13
N ILE A 126 -12.75 -17.31 5.91
CA ILE A 126 -12.42 -17.57 7.31
C ILE A 126 -13.00 -16.46 8.20
N LYS A 127 -13.59 -16.81 9.34
CA LYS A 127 -14.05 -15.79 10.30
C LYS A 127 -12.85 -15.05 10.87
N LEU A 128 -12.96 -13.73 11.04
CA LEU A 128 -11.89 -12.93 11.66
C LEU A 128 -11.52 -13.44 13.06
N SER A 129 -12.50 -13.95 13.82
CA SER A 129 -12.29 -14.55 15.15
C SER A 129 -11.43 -15.83 15.14
N GLN A 130 -11.37 -16.54 14.01
CA GLN A 130 -10.62 -17.79 13.86
C GLN A 130 -9.18 -17.56 13.37
N LEU A 131 -8.83 -16.33 12.99
CA LEU A 131 -7.48 -16.03 12.52
C LEU A 131 -6.46 -16.12 13.65
N THR A 132 -5.39 -16.85 13.36
CA THR A 132 -4.24 -16.99 14.26
C THR A 132 -2.95 -16.65 13.51
N ALA A 133 -1.85 -16.42 14.25
CA ALA A 133 -0.55 -16.14 13.63
C ALA A 133 -0.05 -17.31 12.74
N PRO A 134 -0.21 -18.59 13.11
CA PRO A 134 0.08 -19.73 12.22
C PRO A 134 -0.64 -19.65 10.87
N ILE A 135 -1.98 -19.48 10.88
CA ILE A 135 -2.78 -19.38 9.65
C ILE A 135 -2.30 -18.24 8.74
N CYS A 136 -1.93 -17.11 9.34
CA CYS A 136 -1.39 -15.98 8.57
C CYS A 136 0.00 -16.27 7.98
N ASN A 137 0.82 -17.09 8.65
CA ASN A 137 2.10 -17.54 8.12
C ASN A 137 1.92 -18.61 7.03
N ASP A 138 0.88 -19.44 7.10
CA ASP A 138 0.53 -20.38 6.03
C ASP A 138 0.12 -19.62 4.76
N TYR A 139 -0.71 -18.58 4.90
CA TYR A 139 -1.05 -17.70 3.77
C TYR A 139 0.19 -16.99 3.19
N LYS A 140 1.13 -16.56 4.05
CA LYS A 140 2.41 -15.99 3.62
C LYS A 140 3.22 -16.99 2.80
N ALA A 141 3.30 -18.26 3.24
CA ALA A 141 4.00 -19.33 2.55
C ALA A 141 3.34 -19.61 1.18
N PHE A 142 2.01 -19.68 1.14
CA PHE A 142 1.24 -19.79 -0.09
C PHE A 142 1.56 -18.67 -1.09
N LEU A 143 1.59 -17.41 -0.66
CA LEU A 143 1.92 -16.29 -1.55
C LEU A 143 3.32 -16.39 -2.17
N LEU A 144 4.27 -17.06 -1.51
CA LEU A 144 5.63 -17.25 -2.05
C LEU A 144 5.68 -18.31 -3.16
N THR A 145 4.70 -19.19 -3.23
CA THR A 145 4.60 -20.26 -4.25
C THR A 145 3.40 -20.10 -5.19
N ALA A 146 2.57 -19.08 -4.97
CA ALA A 146 1.34 -18.87 -5.70
C ALA A 146 1.58 -18.70 -7.21
N PRO A 147 0.76 -19.32 -8.07
CA PRO A 147 0.96 -19.32 -9.52
C PRO A 147 0.72 -17.94 -10.13
N ASN A 148 1.51 -17.58 -11.14
CA ASN A 148 1.34 -16.34 -11.89
C ASN A 148 0.10 -16.37 -12.79
N GLN A 149 -0.74 -15.34 -12.68
CA GLN A 149 -1.98 -15.17 -13.44
C GLN A 149 -1.79 -14.76 -14.92
N ARG A 150 -0.61 -14.24 -15.28
CA ARG A 150 -0.36 -13.60 -16.60
C ARG A 150 0.29 -14.52 -17.62
N GLY A 151 0.52 -15.79 -17.30
CA GLY A 151 1.04 -16.77 -18.26
C GLY A 151 0.02 -17.03 -19.39
N LYS A 152 0.51 -17.22 -20.62
CA LYS A 152 -0.31 -17.70 -21.75
C LYS A 152 -0.87 -19.12 -21.51
N ASP A 153 -0.33 -19.83 -20.52
CA ASP A 153 -0.74 -21.18 -20.14
C ASP A 153 -1.70 -21.15 -18.94
N LYS A 154 -2.93 -20.66 -19.11
CA LYS A 154 -3.98 -20.79 -18.09
C LYS A 154 -4.33 -22.25 -17.76
N GLU A 155 -3.93 -23.19 -18.62
CA GLU A 155 -4.27 -24.62 -18.55
C GLU A 155 -3.11 -25.55 -18.21
N LYS A 156 -1.86 -25.08 -18.06
CA LYS A 156 -0.75 -25.98 -17.71
C LYS A 156 -0.49 -26.00 -16.20
N LYS A 157 -0.33 -27.21 -15.67
CA LYS A 157 0.18 -27.56 -14.33
C LYS A 157 1.55 -26.95 -13.96
N ASN A 158 2.16 -26.13 -14.83
CA ASN A 158 3.50 -25.55 -14.71
C ASN A 158 3.52 -24.01 -14.74
N ALA A 159 2.51 -23.35 -14.18
CA ALA A 159 2.53 -21.89 -14.06
C ALA A 159 3.69 -21.45 -13.14
N THR A 160 4.60 -20.63 -13.66
CA THR A 160 5.69 -20.04 -12.85
C THR A 160 5.11 -19.28 -11.66
N PRO A 161 5.73 -19.34 -10.47
CA PRO A 161 5.26 -18.58 -9.31
C PRO A 161 5.30 -17.06 -9.54
N ILE A 162 4.48 -16.32 -8.81
CA ILE A 162 4.59 -14.86 -8.76
C ILE A 162 5.98 -14.44 -8.24
N SER A 163 6.48 -13.29 -8.71
CA SER A 163 7.77 -12.78 -8.21
C SER A 163 7.71 -12.51 -6.71
N ARG A 164 8.85 -12.65 -6.01
CA ARG A 164 8.93 -12.39 -4.58
C ARG A 164 8.45 -10.98 -4.18
N ASN A 165 8.78 -9.96 -4.97
CA ASN A 165 8.34 -8.58 -4.70
C ASN A 165 6.84 -8.37 -4.97
N THR A 166 6.24 -9.16 -5.86
CA THR A 166 4.79 -9.25 -6.01
C THR A 166 4.16 -9.84 -4.74
N ALA A 167 4.70 -10.95 -4.22
CA ALA A 167 4.24 -11.56 -2.97
C ALA A 167 4.36 -10.59 -1.78
N VAL A 168 5.47 -9.83 -1.67
CA VAL A 168 5.64 -8.74 -0.68
C VAL A 168 4.51 -7.73 -0.80
N SER A 169 4.19 -7.29 -2.01
CA SER A 169 3.18 -6.27 -2.25
C SER A 169 1.79 -6.74 -1.81
N TYR A 170 1.42 -7.98 -2.14
CA TYR A 170 0.14 -8.59 -1.75
C TYR A 170 0.08 -8.85 -0.25
N PHE A 171 1.13 -9.44 0.33
CA PHE A 171 1.19 -9.70 1.76
C PHE A 171 1.13 -8.41 2.59
N ASN A 172 1.71 -7.31 2.10
CA ASN A 172 1.57 -6.01 2.76
C ASN A 172 0.13 -5.48 2.74
N LYS A 173 -0.68 -5.80 1.72
CA LYS A 173 -2.11 -5.45 1.70
C LYS A 173 -2.87 -6.29 2.73
N PHE A 174 -2.56 -7.58 2.82
CA PHE A 174 -3.07 -8.45 3.87
C PHE A 174 -2.74 -7.96 5.27
N LYS A 175 -1.47 -7.62 5.56
CA LYS A 175 -1.07 -7.04 6.85
C LYS A 175 -1.81 -5.72 7.15
N ALA A 176 -2.03 -4.89 6.11
CA ALA A 176 -2.82 -3.67 6.25
C ALA A 176 -4.29 -3.95 6.59
N THR A 177 -4.90 -4.97 5.97
CA THR A 177 -6.24 -5.47 6.31
C THR A 177 -6.30 -5.94 7.76
N LEU A 178 -5.36 -6.77 8.22
CA LEU A 178 -5.31 -7.22 9.62
C LEU A 178 -5.17 -6.04 10.60
N LYS A 179 -4.34 -5.06 10.25
CA LYS A 179 -4.14 -3.87 11.09
C LYS A 179 -5.43 -3.05 11.20
N GLN A 180 -6.18 -2.92 10.11
CA GLN A 180 -7.44 -2.19 10.10
C GLN A 180 -8.52 -2.98 10.86
N ALA A 181 -8.62 -4.30 10.66
CA ALA A 181 -9.55 -5.16 11.40
C ALA A 181 -9.31 -5.09 12.92
N TYR A 182 -8.04 -5.02 13.36
CA TYR A 182 -7.71 -4.80 14.77
C TYR A 182 -8.15 -3.41 15.27
N LYS A 183 -7.91 -2.35 14.49
CA LYS A 183 -8.34 -0.99 14.84
C LYS A 183 -9.86 -0.85 14.91
N ASP A 184 -10.57 -1.56 14.05
CA ASP A 184 -12.02 -1.58 13.99
C ASP A 184 -12.62 -2.53 15.06
N GLY A 185 -11.79 -3.16 15.90
CA GLY A 185 -12.21 -4.04 16.99
C GLY A 185 -12.62 -5.46 16.58
N LEU A 186 -12.54 -5.80 15.29
CA LEU A 186 -12.91 -7.11 14.74
C LEU A 186 -11.89 -8.20 15.10
N LEU A 187 -10.64 -7.82 15.39
CA LEU A 187 -9.60 -8.71 15.95
C LEU A 187 -9.30 -8.28 17.39
N GLN A 188 -9.23 -9.25 18.30
CA GLN A 188 -8.91 -8.98 19.72
C GLN A 188 -7.43 -8.63 19.93
N THR A 189 -6.54 -9.16 19.08
CA THR A 189 -5.10 -8.96 19.18
C THR A 189 -4.53 -8.49 17.85
N ASP A 190 -3.48 -7.68 17.93
CA ASP A 190 -2.76 -7.25 16.73
C ASP A 190 -1.87 -8.39 16.23
N LEU A 191 -2.43 -9.23 15.34
CA LEU A 191 -1.72 -10.35 14.74
C LEU A 191 -0.43 -9.92 14.02
N ASN A 192 -0.35 -8.68 13.52
CA ASN A 192 0.85 -8.22 12.81
C ASN A 192 2.12 -8.20 13.67
N LYS A 193 2.00 -8.14 15.00
CA LYS A 193 3.13 -8.21 15.93
C LYS A 193 3.84 -9.57 15.90
N ASN A 194 3.09 -10.62 15.59
CA ASN A 194 3.57 -12.00 15.61
C ASN A 194 3.87 -12.56 14.21
N ILE A 195 3.70 -11.74 13.17
CA ILE A 195 3.84 -12.16 11.77
C ILE A 195 4.94 -11.32 11.10
N GLN A 196 6.05 -11.98 10.74
CA GLN A 196 7.13 -11.30 10.04
C GLN A 196 6.74 -10.97 8.59
N ALA A 197 7.09 -9.75 8.14
CA ALA A 197 6.92 -9.36 6.75
C ALA A 197 7.76 -10.25 5.81
N ILE A 198 7.34 -10.36 4.55
CA ILE A 198 8.20 -10.93 3.50
C ILE A 198 9.31 -9.90 3.22
N LYS A 199 10.57 -10.33 3.31
CA LYS A 199 11.71 -9.46 2.97
C LYS A 199 11.74 -9.26 1.44
N PRO A 200 11.68 -8.01 0.94
CA PRO A 200 11.82 -7.75 -0.49
C PRO A 200 13.19 -8.19 -0.98
N GLN A 201 13.24 -8.69 -2.20
CA GLN A 201 14.49 -8.97 -2.89
C GLN A 201 14.92 -7.71 -3.63
N GLU A 202 16.21 -7.45 -3.58
CA GLU A 202 16.80 -6.33 -4.31
C GLU A 202 16.65 -6.55 -5.82
N THR A 203 16.19 -5.51 -6.51
CA THR A 203 16.06 -5.50 -7.97
C THR A 203 17.03 -4.48 -8.53
N GLN A 204 17.77 -4.87 -9.56
CA GLN A 204 18.55 -3.93 -10.35
C GLN A 204 17.59 -3.07 -11.18
N ARG A 205 17.78 -1.76 -11.16
CA ARG A 205 17.05 -0.83 -12.01
C ARG A 205 17.78 -0.72 -13.34
N GLU A 206 17.08 -1.04 -14.42
CA GLU A 206 17.61 -0.83 -15.76
C GLU A 206 17.75 0.66 -16.07
N TYR A 207 18.82 0.98 -16.78
CA TYR A 207 19.14 2.32 -17.27
C TYR A 207 20.00 2.22 -18.54
N LEU A 208 20.05 3.31 -19.29
CA LEU A 208 20.87 3.44 -20.49
C LEU A 208 22.22 4.08 -20.14
N THR A 209 23.31 3.55 -20.70
CA THR A 209 24.58 4.29 -20.73
C THR A 209 24.46 5.52 -21.63
N LEU A 210 25.43 6.44 -21.55
CA LEU A 210 25.44 7.62 -22.41
C LEU A 210 25.49 7.22 -23.90
N GLU A 211 26.31 6.23 -24.24
CA GLU A 211 26.45 5.67 -25.58
C GLU A 211 25.14 5.04 -26.07
N GLU A 212 24.48 4.24 -25.24
CA GLU A 212 23.18 3.64 -25.57
C GLU A 212 22.10 4.72 -25.75
N LEU A 213 22.09 5.77 -24.92
CA LEU A 213 21.15 6.87 -25.04
C LEU A 213 21.36 7.68 -26.34
N GLN A 214 22.61 7.92 -26.73
CA GLN A 214 22.97 8.58 -27.99
C GLN A 214 22.58 7.74 -29.21
N THR A 215 22.83 6.42 -29.14
CA THR A 215 22.44 5.47 -30.19
C THR A 215 20.93 5.44 -30.35
N LEU A 216 20.20 5.35 -29.23
CA LEU A 216 18.74 5.37 -29.22
C LEU A 216 18.17 6.68 -29.78
N TYR A 217 18.73 7.83 -29.38
CA TYR A 217 18.34 9.13 -29.93
C TYR A 217 18.54 9.23 -31.45
N SER A 218 19.63 8.66 -31.97
CA SER A 218 19.91 8.65 -33.41
C SER A 218 19.04 7.65 -34.17
N THR A 219 18.49 6.65 -33.49
CA THR A 219 17.61 5.63 -34.09
C THR A 219 16.24 6.23 -34.45
N PRO A 220 15.71 5.98 -35.67
CA PRO A 220 14.35 6.37 -36.03
C PRO A 220 13.29 5.73 -35.12
N CYS A 221 12.26 6.51 -34.76
CA CYS A 221 11.14 6.02 -33.95
C CYS A 221 9.84 6.26 -34.72
N SER A 222 9.03 5.22 -34.89
CA SER A 222 7.75 5.31 -35.60
C SER A 222 6.71 6.18 -34.89
N LEU A 223 6.94 6.52 -33.62
CA LEU A 223 6.09 7.42 -32.84
C LEU A 223 6.92 8.59 -32.29
N PRO A 224 7.09 9.70 -33.04
CA PRO A 224 7.98 10.80 -32.64
C PRO A 224 7.71 11.36 -31.23
N ILE A 225 6.43 11.47 -30.83
CA ILE A 225 6.05 12.00 -29.52
C ILE A 225 6.54 11.13 -28.34
N ILE A 226 6.62 9.80 -28.49
CA ILE A 226 7.16 8.94 -27.41
C ILE A 226 8.67 9.11 -27.30
N LYS A 227 9.37 9.24 -28.44
CA LYS A 227 10.81 9.53 -28.48
C LYS A 227 11.11 10.85 -27.80
N GLN A 228 10.39 11.91 -28.19
CA GLN A 228 10.53 13.25 -27.61
C GLN A 228 10.33 13.21 -26.09
N ALA A 229 9.24 12.60 -25.61
CA ALA A 229 8.93 12.50 -24.18
C ALA A 229 9.96 11.65 -23.41
N ALA A 230 10.43 10.54 -24.00
CA ALA A 230 11.41 9.65 -23.39
C ALA A 230 12.77 10.34 -23.22
N ILE A 231 13.26 11.01 -24.27
CA ILE A 231 14.52 11.76 -24.22
C ILE A 231 14.40 12.97 -23.28
N PHE A 232 13.26 13.67 -23.29
CA PHE A 232 13.01 14.73 -22.32
C PHE A 232 13.09 14.21 -20.87
N SER A 233 12.55 13.02 -20.59
CA SER A 233 12.70 12.36 -19.28
C SER A 233 14.16 11.99 -18.97
N ALA A 234 14.95 11.59 -19.95
CA ALA A 234 16.37 11.28 -19.78
C ALA A 234 17.24 12.52 -19.51
N LEU A 235 16.80 13.70 -19.97
CA LEU A 235 17.52 14.98 -19.79
C LEU A 235 17.08 15.77 -18.55
N THR A 236 15.84 15.57 -18.09
CA THR A 236 15.26 16.33 -16.96
C THR A 236 14.97 15.46 -15.73
N GLY A 237 14.94 14.14 -15.90
CA GLY A 237 14.51 13.21 -14.87
C GLY A 237 13.01 13.22 -14.60
N LEU A 238 12.16 13.95 -15.34
CA LEU A 238 10.72 14.01 -15.06
C LEU A 238 10.01 12.66 -15.23
N ARG A 239 8.91 12.45 -14.49
CA ARG A 239 8.07 11.24 -14.62
C ARG A 239 7.15 11.39 -15.82
N PHE A 240 6.76 10.26 -16.43
CA PHE A 240 5.78 10.23 -17.52
C PHE A 240 4.53 11.07 -17.21
N SER A 241 3.93 10.89 -16.03
CA SER A 241 2.69 11.58 -15.65
C SER A 241 2.86 13.10 -15.53
N ASP A 242 4.06 13.55 -15.15
CA ASP A 242 4.37 14.97 -15.04
C ASP A 242 4.60 15.55 -16.46
N ILE A 243 5.34 14.84 -17.32
CA ILE A 243 5.53 15.19 -18.75
C ILE A 243 4.20 15.27 -19.50
N GLN A 244 3.31 14.30 -19.29
CA GLN A 244 2.00 14.21 -19.96
C GLN A 244 1.07 15.40 -19.64
N LYS A 245 1.30 16.07 -18.52
CA LYS A 245 0.48 17.20 -18.06
C LYS A 245 1.16 18.54 -18.23
N LEU A 246 2.46 18.54 -18.54
CA LEU A 246 3.26 19.75 -18.67
C LEU A 246 2.64 20.67 -19.71
N THR A 247 2.38 21.91 -19.28
CA THR A 247 1.89 22.99 -20.14
C THR A 247 2.99 23.97 -20.49
N TRP A 248 2.80 24.75 -21.55
CA TRP A 248 3.76 25.79 -21.93
C TRP A 248 3.86 26.94 -20.92
N SER A 249 2.85 27.14 -20.07
CA SER A 249 2.87 28.13 -18.98
C SER A 249 3.79 27.73 -17.81
N GLU A 250 4.00 26.42 -17.61
CA GLU A 250 4.88 25.89 -16.56
C GLU A 250 6.35 25.93 -16.98
N LEU A 251 6.64 26.02 -18.28
CA LEU A 251 7.98 26.19 -18.85
C LEU A 251 8.34 27.67 -18.90
N GLN A 252 9.24 28.12 -18.03
CA GLN A 252 9.62 29.52 -17.93
C GLN A 252 11.09 29.71 -18.32
N GLN A 253 11.45 30.95 -18.62
CA GLN A 253 12.80 31.35 -18.96
C GLN A 253 13.14 32.63 -18.21
N SER A 254 14.32 32.64 -17.57
CA SER A 254 14.91 33.82 -16.95
C SER A 254 16.29 34.07 -17.56
N GLN A 255 16.67 35.34 -17.69
CA GLN A 255 18.02 35.70 -18.15
C GLN A 255 19.11 35.21 -17.19
N ALA A 256 18.82 35.14 -15.89
CA ALA A 256 19.78 34.74 -14.86
C ALA A 256 19.84 33.22 -14.64
N GLU A 257 18.71 32.53 -14.77
CA GLU A 257 18.57 31.11 -14.37
C GLU A 257 18.36 30.16 -15.55
N GLY A 258 18.28 30.68 -16.78
CA GLY A 258 17.99 29.89 -17.97
C GLY A 258 16.55 29.37 -17.99
N TYR A 259 16.34 28.19 -18.55
CA TYR A 259 15.02 27.56 -18.61
C TYR A 259 14.74 26.75 -17.35
N TYR A 260 13.50 26.80 -16.86
CA TYR A 260 13.06 26.01 -15.72
C TYR A 260 11.59 25.63 -15.83
N ILE A 261 11.21 24.56 -15.12
CA ILE A 261 9.81 24.15 -14.96
C ILE A 261 9.39 24.47 -13.54
N GLN A 262 8.34 25.27 -13.40
CA GLN A 262 7.65 25.45 -12.14
C GLN A 262 6.31 24.72 -12.19
N PHE A 263 6.21 23.61 -11.45
CA PHE A 263 5.02 22.77 -11.50
C PHE A 263 4.72 22.12 -10.17
N ARG A 264 3.47 21.68 -10.02
CA ARG A 264 3.05 20.86 -8.88
C ARG A 264 3.07 19.39 -9.28
N GLN A 265 4.01 18.62 -8.73
CA GLN A 265 4.16 17.20 -9.05
C GLN A 265 2.86 16.43 -8.82
N GLN A 266 2.47 15.57 -9.76
CA GLN A 266 1.21 14.85 -9.65
C GLN A 266 1.19 13.87 -8.47
N LYS A 267 2.31 13.19 -8.21
CA LYS A 267 2.41 12.11 -7.22
C LYS A 267 2.62 12.61 -5.79
N THR A 268 3.47 13.61 -5.61
CA THR A 268 3.87 14.11 -4.28
C THR A 268 3.17 15.41 -3.91
N LYS A 269 2.50 16.07 -4.87
CA LYS A 269 1.85 17.38 -4.71
C LYS A 269 2.78 18.51 -4.26
N GLY A 270 4.10 18.29 -4.26
CA GLY A 270 5.10 19.33 -3.99
C GLY A 270 5.16 20.32 -5.14
N VAL A 271 5.37 21.60 -4.82
CA VAL A 271 5.76 22.62 -5.79
C VAL A 271 7.25 22.49 -5.98
N GLU A 272 7.68 22.25 -7.21
CA GLU A 272 9.08 22.07 -7.57
C GLU A 272 9.45 23.11 -8.63
N VAL A 273 10.68 23.60 -8.53
CA VAL A 273 11.35 24.38 -9.58
C VAL A 273 12.51 23.54 -10.08
N LEU A 274 12.44 23.14 -11.34
CA LEU A 274 13.42 22.25 -11.95
C LEU A 274 14.14 22.99 -13.09
N PRO A 275 15.45 23.24 -12.99
CA PRO A 275 16.23 23.71 -14.11
C PRO A 275 16.16 22.73 -15.29
N VAL A 276 16.02 23.27 -16.50
CA VAL A 276 15.91 22.49 -17.74
C VAL A 276 17.06 22.85 -18.67
N PRO A 277 17.84 21.87 -19.16
CA PRO A 277 18.88 22.16 -20.13
C PRO A 277 18.25 22.62 -21.46
N GLU A 278 18.91 23.54 -22.15
CA GLU A 278 18.45 24.07 -23.43
C GLU A 278 18.17 22.96 -24.46
N GLN A 279 19.00 21.91 -24.48
CA GLN A 279 18.77 20.74 -25.33
C GLN A 279 17.40 20.10 -25.11
N ALA A 280 16.89 20.06 -23.88
CA ALA A 280 15.57 19.52 -23.60
C ALA A 280 14.45 20.44 -24.10
N ILE A 281 14.67 21.77 -24.14
CA ILE A 281 13.74 22.74 -24.72
C ILE A 281 13.72 22.63 -26.25
N LEU A 282 14.89 22.47 -26.88
CA LEU A 282 15.00 22.28 -28.33
C LEU A 282 14.21 21.06 -28.81
N LEU A 283 14.10 20.01 -27.99
CA LEU A 283 13.26 18.85 -28.30
C LEU A 283 11.78 19.21 -28.43
N LEU A 284 11.29 20.25 -27.75
CA LEU A 284 9.87 20.62 -27.73
C LEU A 284 9.42 21.35 -29.01
N GLY A 285 10.36 21.88 -29.80
CA GLY A 285 10.06 22.67 -30.99
C GLY A 285 9.51 24.05 -30.65
N GLU A 286 8.62 24.56 -31.51
CA GLU A 286 8.03 25.90 -31.35
C GLU A 286 7.10 25.98 -30.14
N ARG A 287 7.18 27.11 -29.44
CA ARG A 287 6.40 27.36 -28.24
C ARG A 287 4.91 27.53 -28.58
N GLY A 288 4.07 26.71 -27.96
CA GLY A 288 2.61 26.81 -28.06
C GLY A 288 1.98 27.84 -27.11
N LYS A 289 0.64 27.92 -27.13
CA LYS A 289 -0.16 28.74 -26.21
C LYS A 289 0.08 28.32 -24.75
N PRO A 290 0.03 29.25 -23.76
CA PRO A 290 0.37 28.94 -22.36
C PRO A 290 -0.38 27.74 -21.76
N GLU A 291 -1.66 27.59 -22.05
CA GLU A 291 -2.51 26.52 -21.50
C GLU A 291 -2.39 25.19 -22.26
N ALA A 292 -1.78 25.22 -23.45
CA ALA A 292 -1.59 24.02 -24.25
C ALA A 292 -0.51 23.11 -23.65
N LYS A 293 -0.67 21.81 -23.85
CA LYS A 293 0.33 20.82 -23.43
C LYS A 293 1.60 20.95 -24.27
N ALA A 294 2.75 20.85 -23.62
CA ALA A 294 4.06 20.76 -24.28
C ALA A 294 4.23 19.42 -25.04
N PHE A 295 3.51 18.38 -24.61
CA PHE A 295 3.45 17.07 -25.26
C PHE A 295 2.00 16.75 -25.65
N PRO A 296 1.48 17.36 -26.74
CA PRO A 296 0.14 17.02 -27.23
C PRO A 296 0.08 15.53 -27.58
N ASP A 297 -1.10 14.92 -27.42
CA ASP A 297 -1.37 13.51 -27.76
C ASP A 297 -0.52 12.44 -27.05
N LEU A 298 0.34 12.84 -26.09
CA LEU A 298 1.04 11.88 -25.25
C LEU A 298 0.04 11.15 -24.35
N GLN A 299 -0.12 9.86 -24.59
CA GLN A 299 -1.01 8.98 -23.84
C GLN A 299 -0.27 7.81 -23.23
N TYR A 300 -0.69 7.39 -22.03
CA TYR A 300 -0.21 6.14 -21.46
C TYR A 300 -1.10 5.00 -21.95
N SER A 301 -0.56 4.14 -22.83
CA SER A 301 -1.31 3.00 -23.35
C SER A 301 -0.38 1.81 -23.61
N ALA A 302 -0.95 0.61 -23.66
CA ALA A 302 -0.21 -0.59 -24.07
C ALA A 302 0.33 -0.44 -25.50
N TYR A 303 -0.41 0.26 -26.36
CA TYR A 303 -0.03 0.60 -27.73
C TYR A 303 1.21 1.51 -27.77
N ASN A 304 1.23 2.63 -27.05
CA ASN A 304 2.41 3.50 -27.02
C ASN A 304 3.64 2.79 -26.43
N ASN A 305 3.43 1.87 -25.48
CA ASN A 305 4.48 1.04 -24.93
C ASN A 305 5.03 0.00 -25.92
N SER A 306 4.28 -0.43 -26.96
CA SER A 306 4.83 -1.31 -28.00
C SER A 306 5.79 -0.56 -28.89
N PHE A 307 5.45 0.67 -29.34
CA PHE A 307 6.39 1.51 -30.11
C PHE A 307 7.68 1.80 -29.37
N LEU A 308 7.60 2.05 -28.06
CA LEU A 308 8.79 2.22 -27.24
C LEU A 308 9.67 0.97 -27.27
N LYS A 309 9.09 -0.23 -27.14
CA LYS A 309 9.84 -1.49 -27.20
C LYS A 309 10.47 -1.71 -28.56
N ASP A 310 9.72 -1.45 -29.63
CA ASP A 310 10.21 -1.62 -31.01
C ASP A 310 11.36 -0.65 -31.30
N TRP A 311 11.27 0.59 -30.83
CA TRP A 311 12.32 1.58 -30.96
C TRP A 311 13.60 1.20 -30.18
N ILE A 312 13.47 0.72 -28.94
CA ILE A 312 14.59 0.21 -28.14
C ILE A 312 15.27 -0.98 -28.85
N LYS A 313 14.47 -1.90 -29.40
CA LYS A 313 14.97 -3.06 -30.15
C LYS A 313 15.68 -2.64 -31.44
N ALA A 314 15.13 -1.67 -32.17
CA ALA A 314 15.73 -1.15 -33.40
C ALA A 314 17.10 -0.49 -33.14
N ALA A 315 17.30 0.08 -31.95
CA ALA A 315 18.59 0.62 -31.52
C ALA A 315 19.60 -0.46 -31.07
N GLY A 316 19.26 -1.75 -31.17
CA GLY A 316 20.13 -2.86 -30.75
C GLY A 316 20.23 -3.05 -29.23
N ILE A 317 19.41 -2.36 -28.44
CA ILE A 317 19.45 -2.42 -26.98
C ILE A 317 18.67 -3.64 -26.49
N THR A 318 19.36 -4.55 -25.80
CA THR A 318 18.79 -5.81 -25.28
C THR A 318 18.18 -5.70 -23.89
N LYS A 319 18.46 -4.61 -23.17
CA LYS A 319 17.94 -4.35 -21.82
C LYS A 319 16.43 -4.15 -21.84
N PRO A 320 15.67 -4.61 -20.83
CA PRO A 320 14.24 -4.40 -20.74
C PRO A 320 13.91 -2.95 -20.31
N ILE A 321 14.06 -2.01 -21.23
CA ILE A 321 13.82 -0.58 -21.01
C ILE A 321 12.32 -0.28 -21.07
N THR A 322 11.81 0.32 -20.00
CA THR A 322 10.46 0.91 -19.94
C THR A 322 10.56 2.43 -19.84
N PHE A 323 9.46 3.16 -19.97
CA PHE A 323 9.52 4.63 -19.90
C PHE A 323 10.14 5.14 -18.59
N HIS A 324 9.90 4.44 -17.46
CA HIS A 324 10.49 4.87 -16.19
C HIS A 324 12.01 4.74 -16.14
N CYS A 325 12.59 3.89 -17.01
CA CYS A 325 14.03 3.72 -17.09
C CYS A 325 14.73 4.98 -17.62
N PHE A 326 14.09 5.87 -18.40
CA PHE A 326 14.72 7.14 -18.81
C PHE A 326 14.99 8.06 -17.63
N ARG A 327 14.09 8.09 -16.64
CA ARG A 327 14.37 8.78 -15.37
C ARG A 327 15.49 8.10 -14.57
N HIS A 328 15.65 6.77 -14.68
CA HIS A 328 16.78 6.07 -14.07
C HIS A 328 18.08 6.40 -14.80
N THR A 329 18.06 6.47 -16.13
CA THR A 329 19.15 6.98 -16.96
C THR A 329 19.59 8.36 -16.51
N TYR A 330 18.68 9.32 -16.36
CA TYR A 330 19.01 10.65 -15.83
C TYR A 330 19.73 10.57 -14.49
N ALA A 331 19.14 9.89 -13.51
CA ALA A 331 19.68 9.79 -12.16
C ALA A 331 21.08 9.15 -12.12
N THR A 332 21.23 8.03 -12.84
CA THR A 332 22.47 7.28 -12.91
C THR A 332 23.55 8.04 -13.67
N LEU A 333 23.22 8.67 -14.81
CA LEU A 333 24.18 9.46 -15.58
C LEU A 333 24.68 10.66 -14.78
N GLN A 334 23.79 11.43 -14.15
CA GLN A 334 24.19 12.57 -13.32
C GLN A 334 25.17 12.16 -12.21
N LEU A 335 24.89 11.07 -11.50
CA LEU A 335 25.80 10.52 -10.48
C LEU A 335 27.13 10.04 -11.08
N SER A 336 27.09 9.36 -12.24
CA SER A 336 28.29 8.85 -12.91
C SER A 336 29.19 9.97 -13.46
N LEU A 337 28.60 11.13 -13.76
CA LEU A 337 29.27 12.33 -14.22
C LEU A 337 29.68 13.26 -13.06
N GLY A 338 29.55 12.80 -11.81
CA GLY A 338 30.08 13.50 -10.63
C GLY A 338 29.11 14.47 -9.95
N THR A 339 27.85 14.55 -10.38
CA THR A 339 26.83 15.34 -9.66
C THR A 339 26.58 14.73 -8.28
N ASP A 340 26.56 15.55 -7.24
CA ASP A 340 26.36 15.06 -5.88
C ASP A 340 24.96 14.46 -5.68
N ILE A 341 24.87 13.45 -4.83
CA ILE A 341 23.63 12.69 -4.62
C ILE A 341 22.48 13.55 -4.08
N TYR A 342 22.78 14.61 -3.33
CA TYR A 342 21.77 15.50 -2.78
C TYR A 342 21.14 16.33 -3.89
N THR A 343 21.95 16.93 -4.76
CA THR A 343 21.49 17.66 -5.94
C THR A 343 20.66 16.77 -6.86
N VAL A 344 21.14 15.56 -7.17
CA VAL A 344 20.35 14.59 -7.96
C VAL A 344 19.02 14.26 -7.28
N SER A 345 19.00 14.11 -5.96
CA SER A 345 17.77 13.88 -5.19
C SER A 345 16.77 15.03 -5.33
N LYS A 346 17.24 16.28 -5.29
CA LYS A 346 16.41 17.47 -5.44
C LYS A 346 15.91 17.66 -6.88
N MET A 347 16.75 17.46 -7.88
CA MET A 347 16.33 17.45 -9.29
C MET A 347 15.28 16.38 -9.58
N LEU A 348 15.32 15.26 -8.87
CA LEU A 348 14.29 14.22 -8.97
C LEU A 348 13.04 14.53 -8.13
N GLY A 349 13.04 15.54 -7.25
CA GLY A 349 11.96 15.79 -6.29
C GLY A 349 11.72 14.61 -5.35
N HIS A 350 12.80 13.97 -4.87
CA HIS A 350 12.73 12.93 -3.85
C HIS A 350 12.66 13.56 -2.46
N ARG A 351 11.69 13.12 -1.65
CA ARG A 351 11.54 13.57 -0.26
C ARG A 351 12.63 12.99 0.66
N GLU A 352 13.06 11.77 0.38
CA GLU A 352 14.07 11.05 1.16
C GLU A 352 15.25 10.65 0.28
N LEU A 353 16.48 10.93 0.77
CA LEU A 353 17.72 10.56 0.09
C LEU A 353 17.83 9.04 -0.17
N LYS A 354 17.24 8.22 0.70
CA LYS A 354 17.17 6.77 0.55
C LYS A 354 16.59 6.34 -0.81
N THR A 355 15.71 7.14 -1.39
CA THR A 355 15.15 6.88 -2.72
C THR A 355 16.19 7.07 -3.82
N THR A 356 17.13 8.01 -3.67
CA THR A 356 18.22 8.25 -4.62
C THR A 356 19.39 7.29 -4.43
N GLN A 357 19.63 6.81 -3.20
CA GLN A 357 20.70 5.84 -2.89
C GLN A 357 20.63 4.56 -3.72
N VAL A 358 19.46 4.19 -4.23
CA VAL A 358 19.30 3.04 -5.14
C VAL A 358 20.11 3.18 -6.44
N TYR A 359 20.47 4.40 -6.86
CA TYR A 359 21.29 4.67 -8.04
C TYR A 359 22.80 4.73 -7.71
N ALA A 360 23.17 4.91 -6.45
CA ALA A 360 24.57 5.08 -6.04
C ALA A 360 25.41 3.80 -6.22
N LYS A 361 24.78 2.64 -6.40
CA LYS A 361 25.47 1.37 -6.65
C LYS A 361 26.23 1.34 -7.98
N VAL A 362 25.86 2.21 -8.93
CA VAL A 362 26.37 2.20 -10.31
C VAL A 362 27.72 2.94 -10.47
N ILE A 363 28.25 3.51 -9.40
CA ILE A 363 29.40 4.41 -9.48
C ILE A 363 30.70 3.61 -9.39
N ASP A 364 31.02 2.81 -10.41
CA ASP A 364 32.33 2.16 -10.52
C ASP A 364 33.41 3.16 -10.97
N LYS A 365 33.04 4.14 -11.81
CA LYS A 365 33.98 5.17 -12.28
C LYS A 365 34.41 6.11 -11.16
N ALA A 366 33.47 6.70 -10.41
CA ALA A 366 33.87 7.58 -9.30
C ALA A 366 34.47 6.81 -8.11
N LYS A 367 34.16 5.51 -7.92
CA LYS A 367 34.92 4.66 -6.98
C LYS A 367 36.36 4.46 -7.43
N ARG A 368 36.60 4.19 -8.73
CA ARG A 368 37.96 4.10 -9.30
C ARG A 368 38.70 5.42 -9.19
N GLU A 369 38.08 6.53 -9.58
CA GLU A 369 38.68 7.87 -9.43
C GLU A 369 38.96 8.21 -7.97
N ALA A 370 38.03 7.93 -7.04
CA ALA A 370 38.22 8.14 -5.61
C ALA A 370 39.34 7.26 -5.03
N ALA A 371 39.45 6.01 -5.45
CA ALA A 371 40.54 5.13 -5.04
C ALA A 371 41.91 5.68 -5.46
N GLY A 372 41.99 6.32 -6.63
CA GLY A 372 43.21 6.98 -7.13
C GLY A 372 43.47 8.39 -6.58
N LYS A 373 42.61 8.94 -5.71
CA LYS A 373 42.81 10.28 -5.13
C LYS A 373 43.96 10.32 -4.12
N ILE A 374 44.23 9.20 -3.46
CA ILE A 374 45.36 9.09 -2.53
C ILE A 374 46.62 8.86 -3.38
N LYS A 375 47.43 9.91 -3.54
CA LYS A 375 48.73 9.82 -4.20
C LYS A 375 49.84 9.84 -3.16
N LEU A 376 50.64 8.78 -3.14
CA LEU A 376 51.89 8.72 -2.39
C LEU A 376 53.04 8.95 -3.37
N SER A 377 54.09 9.63 -2.95
CA SER A 377 55.36 9.69 -3.66
C SER A 377 56.07 8.34 -3.48
N LEU A 378 55.71 7.36 -4.32
CA LEU A 378 56.32 6.03 -4.37
C LEU A 378 57.45 5.98 -5.40
#